data_AF-A0A7Y3BP09-F1
#
_entry.id   AF-A0A7Y3BP09-F1
#
_cell.length_a   1.000
_cell.length_b   1.000
_cell.length_c   1.000
_cell.angle_alpha   90.00
_cell.angle_beta   90.00
_cell.angle_gamma   90.00
#
_symmetry.space_group_name_H-M   'P 1'
#
loop_
_entity.id
_entity.type
_entity.pdbx_description
1 polymer ?
#
loop_
_entity_poly.entity_id
_entity_poly.type
_entity_poly.pdbx_seq_one_letter_code
_entity_poly.pdbx_strand_id
1 'polypeptide(L)'
;MPSKYFCAHCNQEFVPETPDAKPRCPRCLRKADVEPAQQTVSQGRARRPWILIVALLIVGVGIGYGFYVATRVALEETPPLRPLTAKELAAYLERDQIRVGAYESLMMLNGEVEGWPEGWAEISAKMQAASSRWSLERPLPRELFGAGQTLATIDSAEGRVELYPLETATAMTALLRARGVVAMVVEAWELEGTAAPADPSGLLGYFVVAVYESPAAAEPSAFLDPWGGREVEAQSFRVLRDTEVLAAALGTEAARLFARSGDGAKSLPMIQTALDLDPVSPSLRGVNGTILLESGGVGQGVKELEAAAQLRRDGPRQLNMVQLHLAQASMLEMNGQPDAAQAEFDRASRVVGEVIERWPRYARAHVLLASIYLGNDDLERARLELEAAEALGPDAPLLWSIWAQYHLSVDDAIAAAANMKRAVSLDPDNWQLRLQAARVLQGVDDDEGAKEHLSAVMQMVTPQKRAEVQRFVERMMGPEALGNAPSPAPEDVPSDPALILGDPTKLRLRDPGESLELDLNE
;
A
#
# COMPACT_ATOMS: atom_id res chain seq x y z
N MET A 1 -59.63 -56.02 -45.78
CA MET A 1 -59.50 -54.69 -46.42
C MET A 1 -58.97 -54.94 -47.83
N PRO A 2 -59.59 -54.42 -48.89
CA PRO A 2 -59.13 -54.72 -50.25
C PRO A 2 -57.76 -54.08 -50.48
N SER A 3 -56.76 -54.89 -50.83
CA SER A 3 -55.40 -54.44 -51.14
C SER A 3 -55.43 -53.60 -52.42
N LYS A 4 -55.02 -52.33 -52.33
CA LYS A 4 -54.81 -51.48 -53.50
C LYS A 4 -53.61 -51.97 -54.29
N TYR A 5 -53.71 -51.96 -55.61
CA TYR A 5 -52.62 -52.31 -56.52
C TYR A 5 -52.25 -51.10 -57.39
N PHE A 6 -50.98 -51.04 -57.77
CA PHE A 6 -50.40 -50.00 -58.61
C PHE A 6 -49.80 -50.63 -59.86
N CYS A 7 -50.07 -50.05 -61.03
CA CYS A 7 -49.47 -50.48 -62.30
C CYS A 7 -48.35 -49.53 -62.72
N ALA A 8 -47.11 -49.98 -62.70
CA ALA A 8 -45.94 -49.15 -63.03
C ALA A 8 -45.88 -48.74 -64.51
N HIS A 9 -46.56 -49.47 -65.40
CA HIS A 9 -46.58 -49.14 -66.83
C HIS A 9 -47.45 -47.94 -67.17
N CYS A 10 -48.59 -47.75 -66.49
CA CYS A 10 -49.54 -46.68 -66.81
C CYS A 10 -49.85 -45.75 -65.63
N ASN A 11 -49.13 -45.91 -64.52
CA ASN A 11 -49.23 -45.11 -63.30
C ASN A 11 -50.64 -45.08 -62.68
N GLN A 12 -51.42 -46.16 -62.86
CA GLN A 12 -52.80 -46.24 -62.38
C GLN A 12 -52.89 -47.07 -61.10
N GLU A 13 -53.47 -46.48 -60.05
CA GLU A 13 -53.93 -47.21 -58.86
C GLU A 13 -55.36 -47.74 -59.06
N PHE A 14 -55.61 -48.96 -58.59
CA PHE A 14 -56.94 -49.57 -58.65
C PHE A 14 -57.12 -50.65 -57.57
N VAL A 15 -58.37 -51.03 -57.34
CA VAL A 15 -58.76 -52.15 -56.45
C VAL A 15 -59.40 -53.23 -57.32
N PRO A 16 -58.89 -54.47 -57.34
CA PRO A 16 -59.48 -55.53 -58.15
C PRO A 16 -60.84 -55.98 -57.59
N GLU A 17 -61.82 -56.12 -58.48
CA GLU A 17 -63.19 -56.54 -58.13
C GLU A 17 -63.30 -58.03 -57.79
N THR A 18 -62.31 -58.84 -58.19
CA THR A 18 -62.21 -60.28 -57.89
C THR A 18 -60.87 -60.59 -57.21
N PRO A 19 -60.85 -61.35 -56.10
CA PRO A 19 -59.63 -61.63 -55.34
C PRO A 19 -58.80 -62.75 -55.99
N ASP A 20 -58.28 -62.50 -57.18
CA ASP A 20 -57.32 -63.37 -57.84
C ASP A 20 -55.87 -63.01 -57.46
N ALA A 21 -54.99 -64.02 -57.40
CA ALA A 21 -53.61 -63.86 -56.94
C ALA A 21 -52.72 -62.93 -57.81
N LYS A 22 -53.17 -62.52 -59.00
CA LYS A 22 -52.48 -61.58 -59.91
C LYS A 22 -53.49 -60.71 -60.69
N PRO A 23 -53.89 -59.54 -60.16
CA PRO A 23 -54.88 -58.68 -60.80
C PRO A 23 -54.35 -58.04 -62.11
N ARG A 24 -55.23 -57.88 -63.11
CA ARG A 24 -54.93 -57.12 -64.33
C ARG A 24 -55.22 -55.64 -64.10
N CYS A 25 -54.38 -54.77 -64.63
CA CYS A 25 -54.68 -53.34 -64.64
C CYS A 25 -55.89 -53.06 -65.53
N PRO A 26 -56.95 -52.37 -65.05
CA PRO A 26 -58.15 -52.08 -65.83
C PRO A 26 -57.89 -51.10 -66.98
N ARG A 27 -56.80 -50.33 -66.93
CA ARG A 27 -56.48 -49.30 -67.93
C ARG A 27 -55.62 -49.80 -69.08
N CYS A 28 -54.59 -50.58 -68.81
CA CYS A 28 -53.66 -51.09 -69.83
C CYS A 28 -53.79 -52.60 -70.08
N LEU A 29 -54.65 -53.30 -69.33
CA LEU A 29 -54.94 -54.74 -69.42
C LEU A 29 -53.75 -55.69 -69.20
N ARG A 30 -52.57 -55.15 -68.85
CA ARG A 30 -51.36 -55.93 -68.54
C ARG A 30 -51.42 -56.54 -67.14
N LYS A 31 -50.82 -57.73 -67.01
CA LYS A 31 -50.52 -58.40 -65.73
C LYS A 31 -49.07 -58.20 -65.27
N ALA A 32 -48.16 -57.98 -66.22
CA ALA A 32 -46.79 -57.60 -65.90
C ALA A 32 -46.79 -56.18 -65.30
N ASP A 33 -45.95 -55.94 -64.31
CA ASP A 33 -45.74 -54.63 -63.68
C ASP A 33 -46.92 -54.12 -62.83
N VAL A 34 -47.73 -55.03 -62.27
CA VAL A 34 -48.77 -54.73 -61.27
C VAL A 34 -48.30 -55.20 -59.90
N GLU A 35 -48.10 -54.26 -58.98
CA GLU A 35 -47.57 -54.52 -57.64
C GLU A 35 -48.57 -54.07 -56.55
N PRO A 36 -48.64 -54.75 -55.40
CA PRO A 36 -49.45 -54.29 -54.28
C PRO A 36 -48.90 -52.96 -53.75
N ALA A 37 -49.76 -51.95 -53.65
CA ALA A 37 -49.38 -50.64 -53.12
C ALA A 37 -49.03 -50.80 -51.63
N GLN A 38 -47.73 -50.81 -51.31
CA GLN A 38 -47.27 -50.84 -49.93
C GLN A 38 -47.76 -49.59 -49.21
N GLN A 39 -48.54 -49.77 -48.15
CA GLN A 39 -48.81 -48.69 -47.20
C GLN A 39 -47.48 -48.32 -46.55
N THR A 40 -46.92 -47.17 -46.93
CA THR A 40 -45.82 -46.55 -46.20
C THR A 40 -46.32 -46.20 -44.80
N VAL A 41 -46.04 -47.07 -43.82
CA VAL A 41 -46.12 -46.69 -42.41
C VAL A 41 -45.04 -45.63 -42.23
N SER A 42 -45.47 -44.38 -42.03
CA SER A 42 -44.59 -43.32 -41.58
C SER A 42 -44.01 -43.77 -40.24
N GLN A 43 -42.75 -44.21 -40.25
CA GLN A 43 -42.00 -44.33 -39.01
C GLN A 43 -41.93 -42.91 -38.42
N GLY A 44 -42.73 -42.68 -37.39
CA GLY A 44 -42.65 -41.49 -36.56
C GLY A 44 -41.18 -41.30 -36.19
N ARG A 45 -40.63 -40.16 -36.60
CA ARG A 45 -39.28 -39.72 -36.27
C ARG A 45 -39.16 -39.77 -34.76
N ALA A 46 -38.59 -40.85 -34.21
CA ALA A 46 -38.28 -40.97 -32.81
C ALA A 46 -37.42 -39.75 -32.45
N ARG A 47 -38.02 -38.79 -31.75
CA ARG A 47 -37.32 -37.62 -31.20
C ARG A 47 -36.30 -38.17 -30.24
N ARG A 48 -35.09 -38.40 -30.74
CA ARG A 48 -33.90 -38.85 -30.01
C ARG A 48 -33.59 -37.77 -28.97
N PRO A 49 -33.94 -37.98 -27.68
CA PRO A 49 -33.86 -36.92 -26.68
C PRO A 49 -32.41 -36.44 -26.46
N TRP A 50 -31.43 -37.30 -26.72
CA TRP A 50 -30.00 -36.93 -26.69
C TRP A 50 -29.61 -35.85 -27.71
N ILE A 51 -30.29 -35.75 -28.86
CA ILE A 51 -30.02 -34.69 -29.85
C ILE A 51 -30.43 -33.32 -29.28
N LEU A 52 -31.53 -33.26 -28.50
CA LEU A 52 -31.94 -32.03 -27.82
C LEU A 52 -30.97 -31.67 -26.69
N ILE A 53 -30.44 -32.64 -25.96
CA ILE A 53 -29.42 -32.42 -24.92
C ILE A 53 -28.12 -31.89 -25.53
N VAL A 54 -27.64 -32.49 -26.63
CA VAL A 54 -26.45 -32.02 -27.34
C VAL A 54 -26.67 -30.62 -27.93
N ALA A 55 -27.84 -30.35 -28.51
CA ALA A 55 -28.19 -29.02 -29.00
C ALA A 55 -28.22 -27.97 -27.87
N LEU A 56 -28.79 -28.30 -26.71
CA LEU A 56 -28.78 -27.42 -25.54
C LEU A 56 -27.38 -27.21 -24.97
N LEU A 57 -26.50 -28.23 -24.99
CA LEU A 57 -25.10 -28.08 -24.60
C LEU A 57 -24.34 -27.18 -25.57
N ILE A 58 -24.53 -27.34 -26.88
CA ILE A 58 -23.89 -26.47 -27.89
C ILE A 58 -24.39 -25.03 -27.76
N VAL A 59 -25.69 -24.83 -27.52
CA VAL A 59 -26.26 -23.50 -27.27
C VAL A 59 -25.72 -22.93 -25.95
N GLY A 60 -25.61 -23.73 -24.89
CA GLY A 60 -25.01 -23.32 -23.62
C GLY A 60 -23.54 -22.94 -23.74
N VAL A 61 -22.75 -23.72 -24.49
CA VAL A 61 -21.35 -23.41 -24.81
C VAL A 61 -21.25 -22.19 -25.72
N GLY A 62 -22.16 -22.03 -26.68
CA GLY A 62 -22.20 -20.87 -27.58
C GLY A 62 -22.60 -19.58 -26.87
N ILE A 63 -23.57 -19.64 -25.96
CA ILE A 63 -23.94 -18.53 -25.06
C ILE A 63 -22.80 -18.24 -24.10
N GLY A 64 -22.18 -19.27 -23.51
CA GLY A 64 -21.03 -19.13 -22.62
C GLY A 64 -19.81 -18.54 -23.33
N TYR A 65 -19.54 -18.96 -24.56
CA TYR A 65 -18.46 -18.42 -25.39
C TYR A 65 -18.76 -17.00 -25.88
N GLY A 66 -20.02 -16.72 -26.27
CA GLY A 66 -20.48 -15.38 -26.61
C GLY A 66 -20.37 -14.41 -25.43
N PHE A 67 -20.73 -14.87 -24.23
CA PHE A 67 -20.56 -14.12 -22.99
C PHE A 67 -19.07 -13.91 -22.69
N TYR A 68 -18.25 -14.96 -22.78
CA TYR A 68 -16.79 -14.92 -22.58
C TYR A 68 -16.09 -13.94 -23.52
N VAL A 69 -16.43 -13.94 -24.82
CA VAL A 69 -15.90 -12.99 -25.80
C VAL A 69 -16.41 -11.58 -25.55
N ALA A 70 -17.68 -11.41 -25.18
CA ALA A 70 -18.25 -10.11 -24.84
C ALA A 70 -17.67 -9.51 -23.55
N THR A 71 -17.14 -10.34 -22.64
CA THR A 71 -16.50 -9.91 -21.40
C THR A 71 -14.98 -9.82 -21.50
N ARG A 72 -14.35 -10.26 -22.60
CA ARG A 72 -12.89 -10.12 -22.77
C ARG A 72 -12.53 -8.66 -22.98
N VAL A 73 -11.94 -8.06 -21.95
CA VAL A 73 -11.16 -6.84 -22.08
C VAL A 73 -9.88 -7.18 -22.84
N ALA A 74 -9.60 -6.50 -23.94
CA ALA A 74 -8.31 -6.60 -24.61
C ALA A 74 -7.29 -5.85 -23.73
N LEU A 75 -6.41 -6.59 -23.06
CA LEU A 75 -5.39 -6.02 -22.17
C LEU A 75 -4.10 -5.77 -22.95
N GLU A 76 -3.55 -4.59 -22.80
CA GLU A 76 -2.19 -4.25 -23.23
C GLU A 76 -1.18 -4.92 -22.30
N GLU A 77 0.09 -5.07 -22.71
CA GLU A 77 1.12 -5.69 -21.86
C GLU A 77 1.31 -4.88 -20.56
N THR A 78 1.57 -3.58 -20.70
CA THR A 78 1.58 -2.63 -19.59
C THR A 78 0.22 -1.96 -19.45
N PRO A 79 -0.36 -1.84 -18.24
CA PRO A 79 -1.55 -1.03 -18.03
C PRO A 79 -1.35 0.39 -18.58
N PRO A 80 -2.31 0.93 -19.34
CA PRO A 80 -2.15 2.21 -20.01
C PRO A 80 -2.24 3.38 -19.01
N LEU A 81 -1.57 4.48 -19.32
CA LEU A 81 -1.62 5.72 -18.53
C LEU A 81 -2.89 6.53 -18.84
N ARG A 82 -4.05 5.95 -18.52
CA ARG A 82 -5.37 6.58 -18.62
C ARG A 82 -6.30 6.04 -17.53
N PRO A 83 -7.45 6.70 -17.28
CA PRO A 83 -8.46 6.14 -16.41
C PRO A 83 -8.90 4.75 -16.86
N LEU A 84 -8.88 3.78 -15.95
CA LEU A 84 -9.41 2.44 -16.18
C LEU A 84 -10.84 2.35 -15.64
N THR A 85 -11.67 1.58 -16.35
CA THR A 85 -12.96 1.14 -15.79
C THR A 85 -12.72 0.07 -14.72
N ALA A 86 -13.68 -0.11 -13.81
CA ALA A 86 -13.61 -1.16 -12.79
C ALA A 86 -13.37 -2.57 -13.40
N LYS A 87 -13.96 -2.85 -14.57
CA LYS A 87 -13.76 -4.12 -15.28
C LYS A 87 -12.34 -4.27 -15.86
N GLU A 88 -11.77 -3.19 -16.40
CA GLU A 88 -10.39 -3.20 -16.91
C GLU A 88 -9.40 -3.39 -15.77
N LEU A 89 -9.56 -2.65 -14.67
CA LEU A 89 -8.71 -2.76 -13.49
C LEU A 89 -8.75 -4.18 -12.91
N ALA A 90 -9.94 -4.75 -12.69
CA ALA A 90 -10.11 -6.12 -12.22
C ALA A 90 -9.43 -7.13 -13.16
N ALA A 91 -9.53 -6.94 -14.47
CA ALA A 91 -8.92 -7.81 -15.46
C ALA A 91 -7.37 -7.74 -15.45
N TYR A 92 -6.78 -6.56 -15.23
CA TYR A 92 -5.33 -6.43 -15.04
C TYR A 92 -4.85 -7.13 -13.76
N LEU A 93 -5.56 -6.92 -12.64
CA LEU A 93 -5.24 -7.57 -11.38
C LEU A 93 -5.37 -9.10 -11.46
N GLU A 94 -6.40 -9.61 -12.14
CA GLU A 94 -6.59 -11.05 -12.37
C GLU A 94 -5.48 -11.62 -13.27
N ARG A 95 -5.14 -10.92 -14.36
CA ARG A 95 -4.05 -11.34 -15.26
C ARG A 95 -2.73 -11.48 -14.50
N ASP A 96 -2.42 -10.51 -13.66
CA ASP A 96 -1.15 -10.45 -12.92
C ASP A 96 -1.20 -11.25 -11.60
N GLN A 97 -2.35 -11.89 -11.31
CA GLN A 97 -2.61 -12.67 -10.08
C GLN A 97 -2.42 -11.85 -8.78
N ILE A 98 -2.68 -10.55 -8.86
CA ILE A 98 -2.49 -9.60 -7.76
C ILE A 98 -3.78 -9.46 -6.96
N ARG A 99 -3.69 -9.53 -5.63
CA ARG A 99 -4.82 -9.36 -4.72
C ARG A 99 -4.65 -8.10 -3.89
N VAL A 100 -5.52 -7.12 -4.13
CA VAL A 100 -5.51 -5.81 -3.45
C VAL A 100 -6.63 -5.65 -2.40
N GLY A 101 -7.49 -6.65 -2.25
CA GLY A 101 -8.57 -6.64 -1.25
C GLY A 101 -9.54 -5.47 -1.41
N ALA A 102 -9.83 -4.76 -0.32
CA ALA A 102 -10.76 -3.62 -0.32
C ALA A 102 -10.30 -2.44 -1.20
N TYR A 103 -9.01 -2.37 -1.53
CA TYR A 103 -8.45 -1.29 -2.34
C TYR A 103 -8.77 -1.41 -3.83
N GLU A 104 -9.37 -2.52 -4.30
CA GLU A 104 -9.83 -2.61 -5.71
C GLU A 104 -10.80 -1.49 -6.08
N SER A 105 -11.62 -1.06 -5.11
CA SER A 105 -12.56 0.06 -5.25
C SER A 105 -12.00 1.42 -4.80
N LEU A 106 -10.68 1.56 -4.59
CA LEU A 106 -10.05 2.76 -4.02
C LEU A 106 -10.46 4.06 -4.72
N MET A 107 -10.54 4.04 -6.06
CA MET A 107 -10.92 5.20 -6.87
C MET A 107 -12.33 5.12 -7.46
N MET A 108 -13.19 4.26 -6.90
CA MET A 108 -14.55 4.05 -7.39
C MET A 108 -15.58 4.72 -6.49
N LEU A 109 -16.63 5.28 -7.09
CA LEU A 109 -17.78 5.85 -6.38
C LEU A 109 -19.00 4.94 -6.55
N ASN A 110 -19.67 4.64 -5.45
CA ASN A 110 -20.89 3.84 -5.44
C ASN A 110 -22.11 4.75 -5.62
N GLY A 111 -22.34 5.22 -6.85
CA GLY A 111 -23.46 6.08 -7.20
C GLY A 111 -23.13 7.57 -7.28
N GLU A 112 -24.16 8.42 -7.44
CA GLU A 112 -24.00 9.87 -7.47
C GLU A 112 -23.64 10.40 -6.08
N VAL A 113 -22.64 11.29 -6.03
CA VAL A 113 -22.22 11.95 -4.79
C VAL A 113 -22.92 13.31 -4.72
N GLU A 114 -24.06 13.35 -4.05
CA GLU A 114 -24.82 14.59 -3.83
C GLU A 114 -24.07 15.54 -2.86
N GLY A 115 -24.24 16.86 -3.03
CA GLY A 115 -23.71 17.86 -2.09
C GLY A 115 -22.22 18.22 -2.25
N TRP A 116 -21.55 17.69 -3.27
CA TRP A 116 -20.17 18.06 -3.61
C TRP A 116 -20.10 19.12 -4.73
N PRO A 117 -19.27 20.16 -4.60
CA PRO A 117 -19.13 21.20 -5.63
C PRO A 117 -18.67 20.62 -6.98
N GLU A 118 -19.08 21.25 -8.09
CA GLU A 118 -18.70 20.84 -9.46
C GLU A 118 -17.29 21.30 -9.85
N GLY A 119 -16.95 22.54 -9.53
CA GLY A 119 -15.66 23.13 -9.85
C GLY A 119 -14.56 22.59 -8.94
N TRP A 120 -13.39 22.35 -9.54
CA TRP A 120 -12.28 21.74 -8.82
C TRP A 120 -11.75 22.63 -7.69
N ALA A 121 -11.81 23.95 -7.86
CA ALA A 121 -11.35 24.90 -6.84
C ALA A 121 -12.22 24.81 -5.59
N GLU A 122 -13.54 24.71 -5.75
CA GLU A 122 -14.46 24.54 -4.62
C GLU A 122 -14.32 23.15 -3.97
N ILE A 123 -14.04 22.10 -4.74
CA ILE A 123 -13.74 20.76 -4.20
C ILE A 123 -12.48 20.81 -3.33
N SER A 124 -11.38 21.35 -3.86
CA SER A 124 -10.11 21.48 -3.14
C SER A 124 -10.26 22.33 -1.89
N ALA A 125 -10.99 23.44 -1.96
CA ALA A 125 -11.26 24.28 -0.79
C ALA A 125 -12.08 23.52 0.29
N LYS A 126 -13.08 22.73 -0.11
CA LYS A 126 -13.87 21.90 0.82
C LYS A 126 -13.00 20.83 1.48
N MET A 127 -12.18 20.12 0.71
CA MET A 127 -11.25 19.10 1.22
C MET A 127 -10.23 19.69 2.19
N GLN A 128 -9.61 20.82 1.84
CA GLN A 128 -8.66 21.52 2.70
C GLN A 128 -9.31 22.03 3.99
N ALA A 129 -10.53 22.58 3.91
CA ALA A 129 -11.23 23.09 5.09
C ALA A 129 -11.57 21.98 6.10
N ALA A 130 -11.88 20.77 5.60
CA ALA A 130 -12.18 19.60 6.40
C ALA A 130 -10.93 18.82 6.85
N SER A 131 -9.80 18.96 6.18
CA SER A 131 -8.57 18.23 6.53
C SER A 131 -7.77 18.93 7.63
N SER A 132 -7.31 18.19 8.64
CA SER A 132 -6.31 18.68 9.60
C SER A 132 -4.90 18.49 9.05
N ARG A 133 -4.01 19.43 9.39
CA ARG A 133 -2.58 19.26 9.17
C ARG A 133 -2.01 18.41 10.31
N TRP A 134 -1.18 17.45 9.96
CA TRP A 134 -0.40 16.61 10.85
C TRP A 134 0.99 16.42 10.20
N SER A 135 1.96 15.81 10.90
CA SER A 135 3.37 15.87 10.51
C SER A 135 3.72 15.23 9.15
N LEU A 136 2.84 14.41 8.55
CA LEU A 136 3.13 13.56 7.38
C LEU A 136 4.34 12.63 7.58
N GLU A 137 4.84 12.47 8.81
CA GLU A 137 6.03 11.67 9.12
C GLU A 137 5.69 10.24 9.58
N ARG A 138 4.42 9.97 9.89
CA ARG A 138 3.94 8.67 10.40
C ARG A 138 2.63 8.22 9.73
N PRO A 139 2.34 6.94 9.57
CA PRO A 139 1.00 6.53 9.17
C PRO A 139 -0.07 6.96 10.19
N LEU A 140 -1.29 7.23 9.72
CA LEU A 140 -2.49 7.38 10.55
C LEU A 140 -2.84 6.04 11.24
N PRO A 141 -3.41 6.06 12.45
CA PRO A 141 -3.70 4.83 13.21
C PRO A 141 -4.88 4.01 12.65
N ARG A 142 -5.51 4.50 11.58
CA ARG A 142 -6.67 3.90 10.92
C ARG A 142 -6.32 3.44 9.50
N GLU A 143 -7.09 2.48 9.00
CA GLU A 143 -7.02 2.07 7.61
C GLU A 143 -7.27 3.25 6.66
N LEU A 144 -6.60 3.18 5.51
CA LEU A 144 -6.74 4.07 4.39
C LEU A 144 -8.14 3.95 3.79
N PHE A 145 -8.77 5.09 3.57
CA PHE A 145 -10.11 5.19 3.04
C PHE A 145 -10.14 5.14 1.52
N GLY A 146 -11.16 4.46 0.99
CA GLY A 146 -11.56 4.61 -0.41
C GLY A 146 -12.10 6.01 -0.71
N ALA A 147 -12.22 6.35 -2.00
CA ALA A 147 -12.79 7.62 -2.47
C ALA A 147 -14.14 7.92 -1.81
N GLY A 148 -15.11 6.99 -1.88
CA GLY A 148 -16.43 7.18 -1.27
C GLY A 148 -16.40 7.37 0.25
N GLN A 149 -15.53 6.62 0.96
CA GLN A 149 -15.37 6.75 2.41
C GLN A 149 -14.75 8.10 2.79
N THR A 150 -13.78 8.58 2.02
CA THR A 150 -13.13 9.89 2.22
C THR A 150 -14.15 11.02 2.09
N LEU A 151 -14.98 10.99 1.03
CA LEU A 151 -16.03 12.00 0.81
C LEU A 151 -17.08 11.98 1.93
N ALA A 152 -17.56 10.79 2.31
CA ALA A 152 -18.53 10.64 3.40
C ALA A 152 -17.96 11.10 4.75
N THR A 153 -16.67 10.85 5.01
CA THR A 153 -15.98 11.32 6.22
C THR A 153 -15.93 12.84 6.25
N ILE A 154 -15.59 13.49 5.13
CA ILE A 154 -15.55 14.96 5.03
C ILE A 154 -16.95 15.56 5.25
N ASP A 155 -18.00 14.97 4.68
CA ASP A 155 -19.37 15.50 4.83
C ASP A 155 -19.95 15.32 6.22
N SER A 156 -19.59 14.24 6.92
CA SER A 156 -20.13 13.90 8.24
C SER A 156 -19.32 14.47 9.40
N ALA A 157 -18.11 14.99 9.14
CA ALA A 157 -17.23 15.48 10.20
C ALA A 157 -17.73 16.80 10.81
N GLU A 158 -17.89 16.82 12.14
CA GLU A 158 -18.19 18.04 12.90
C GLU A 158 -16.95 18.95 13.06
N GLY A 159 -15.75 18.46 12.72
CA GLY A 159 -14.48 19.16 12.83
C GLY A 159 -13.48 18.70 11.77
N ARG A 160 -12.22 19.10 11.92
CA ARG A 160 -11.17 18.68 10.98
C ARG A 160 -10.77 17.23 11.21
N VAL A 161 -10.54 16.51 10.12
CA VAL A 161 -10.16 15.09 10.10
C VAL A 161 -8.75 14.91 9.52
N GLU A 162 -7.98 14.01 10.11
CA GLU A 162 -6.69 13.62 9.56
C GLU A 162 -6.92 12.74 8.34
N LEU A 163 -6.49 13.21 7.17
CA LEU A 163 -6.56 12.49 5.90
C LEU A 163 -5.16 12.42 5.27
N TYR A 164 -4.88 11.32 4.57
CA TYR A 164 -3.69 11.22 3.74
C TYR A 164 -3.85 12.05 2.48
N PRO A 165 -2.76 12.64 1.94
CA PRO A 165 -2.77 13.22 0.60
C PRO A 165 -3.32 12.24 -0.46
N LEU A 166 -2.98 10.95 -0.35
CA LEU A 166 -3.49 9.90 -1.25
C LEU A 166 -5.02 9.74 -1.21
N GLU A 167 -5.64 9.83 -0.03
CA GLU A 167 -7.10 9.74 0.13
C GLU A 167 -7.80 10.91 -0.56
N THR A 168 -7.30 12.13 -0.33
CA THR A 168 -7.89 13.32 -0.95
C THR A 168 -7.67 13.34 -2.47
N ALA A 169 -6.51 12.90 -2.95
CA ALA A 169 -6.20 12.80 -4.38
C ALA A 169 -7.07 11.75 -5.09
N THR A 170 -7.24 10.57 -4.49
CA THR A 170 -8.09 9.50 -5.06
C THR A 170 -9.57 9.89 -5.03
N ALA A 171 -10.05 10.51 -3.94
CA ALA A 171 -11.43 11.01 -3.84
C ALA A 171 -11.73 12.10 -4.88
N MET A 172 -10.83 13.08 -5.04
CA MET A 172 -10.99 14.15 -6.03
C MET A 172 -10.92 13.59 -7.46
N THR A 173 -9.99 12.68 -7.73
CA THR A 173 -9.87 12.01 -9.04
C THR A 173 -11.16 11.26 -9.38
N ALA A 174 -11.74 10.54 -8.42
CA ALA A 174 -12.98 9.79 -8.62
C ALA A 174 -14.18 10.71 -8.91
N LEU A 175 -14.30 11.84 -8.19
CA LEU A 175 -15.33 12.86 -8.45
C LEU A 175 -15.21 13.46 -9.86
N LEU A 176 -13.99 13.84 -10.26
CA LEU A 176 -13.74 14.42 -11.58
C LEU A 176 -14.05 13.42 -12.70
N ARG A 177 -13.62 12.16 -12.54
CA ARG A 177 -13.93 11.08 -13.50
C ARG A 177 -15.43 10.81 -13.61
N ALA A 178 -16.18 10.84 -12.51
CA ALA A 178 -17.64 10.70 -12.53
C ALA A 178 -18.33 11.82 -13.33
N ARG A 179 -17.69 12.99 -13.43
CA ARG A 179 -18.15 14.14 -14.21
C ARG A 179 -17.60 14.19 -15.64
N GLY A 180 -16.94 13.11 -16.09
CA GLY A 180 -16.37 13.02 -17.44
C GLY A 180 -15.06 13.79 -17.64
N VAL A 181 -14.44 14.29 -16.57
CA VAL A 181 -13.11 14.90 -16.63
C VAL A 181 -12.05 13.81 -16.62
N VAL A 182 -11.09 13.91 -17.54
CA VAL A 182 -9.95 13.00 -17.57
C VAL A 182 -8.97 13.42 -16.49
N ALA A 183 -8.92 12.66 -15.40
CA ALA A 183 -8.08 12.94 -14.24
C ALA A 183 -7.24 11.72 -13.84
N MET A 184 -6.00 11.95 -13.43
CA MET A 184 -5.04 10.94 -12.97
C MET A 184 -4.44 11.36 -11.63
N VAL A 185 -4.15 10.39 -10.76
CA VAL A 185 -3.39 10.65 -9.53
C VAL A 185 -1.91 10.80 -9.90
N VAL A 186 -1.23 11.70 -9.19
CA VAL A 186 0.17 12.05 -9.43
C VAL A 186 0.92 12.00 -8.11
N GLU A 187 2.05 11.31 -8.06
CA GLU A 187 3.01 11.46 -6.97
C GLU A 187 3.90 12.67 -7.28
N ALA A 188 3.88 13.69 -6.43
CA ALA A 188 4.68 14.91 -6.55
C ALA A 188 5.65 15.01 -5.39
N TRP A 189 6.89 15.43 -5.65
CA TRP A 189 7.91 15.57 -4.59
C TRP A 189 8.60 16.93 -4.55
N GLU A 190 8.44 17.73 -5.60
CA GLU A 190 8.85 19.14 -5.60
C GLU A 190 7.69 20.00 -6.09
N LEU A 191 7.18 20.83 -5.18
CA LEU A 191 6.14 21.81 -5.44
C LEU A 191 6.77 23.19 -5.39
N GLU A 192 6.39 24.06 -6.31
CA GLU A 192 6.95 25.42 -6.34
C GLU A 192 6.66 26.17 -5.02
N GLY A 193 7.67 26.90 -4.54
CA GLY A 193 7.55 27.75 -3.34
C GLY A 193 7.58 26.99 -2.01
N THR A 194 7.85 25.68 -1.99
CA THR A 194 7.99 24.92 -0.75
C THR A 194 9.45 24.83 -0.31
N ALA A 195 9.74 25.23 0.93
CA ALA A 195 11.08 25.11 1.55
C ALA A 195 11.22 23.84 2.43
N ALA A 196 10.30 22.90 2.28
CA ALA A 196 10.30 21.57 2.88
C ALA A 196 9.88 20.54 1.81
N PRO A 197 10.30 19.26 1.93
CA PRO A 197 9.83 18.20 1.04
C PRO A 197 8.31 18.02 1.14
N ALA A 198 7.68 17.63 0.03
CA ALA A 198 6.24 17.35 -0.01
C ALA A 198 5.86 16.15 0.87
N ASP A 199 6.73 15.13 0.92
CA ASP A 199 6.64 13.99 1.84
C ASP A 199 7.85 13.97 2.79
N PRO A 200 7.72 14.57 4.00
CA PRO A 200 8.76 14.55 5.03
C PRO A 200 9.15 13.15 5.53
N SER A 201 8.29 12.14 5.39
CA SER A 201 8.60 10.76 5.80
C SER A 201 9.54 10.08 4.80
N GLY A 202 9.38 10.36 3.51
CA GLY A 202 9.99 9.59 2.43
C GLY A 202 9.40 8.20 2.23
N LEU A 203 8.26 7.90 2.87
CA LEU A 203 7.61 6.58 2.90
C LEU A 203 6.20 6.63 2.33
N LEU A 204 5.45 7.70 2.61
CA LEU A 204 4.03 7.79 2.30
C LEU A 204 3.75 8.33 0.89
N GLY A 205 4.64 9.17 0.36
CA GLY A 205 4.40 9.96 -0.85
C GLY A 205 3.48 11.16 -0.61
N TYR A 206 3.47 12.08 -1.57
CA TYR A 206 2.54 13.22 -1.59
C TYR A 206 1.82 13.21 -2.94
N PHE A 207 0.49 13.28 -2.91
CA PHE A 207 -0.33 13.01 -4.09
C PHE A 207 -1.22 14.19 -4.46
N VAL A 208 -1.20 14.52 -5.75
CA VAL A 208 -2.01 15.57 -6.37
C VAL A 208 -2.79 14.96 -7.55
N VAL A 209 -3.63 15.75 -8.21
CA VAL A 209 -4.46 15.31 -9.34
C VAL A 209 -4.06 16.04 -10.61
N ALA A 210 -3.64 15.31 -11.64
CA ALA A 210 -3.48 15.84 -12.99
C ALA A 210 -4.82 15.83 -13.72
N VAL A 211 -5.20 16.94 -14.33
CA VAL A 211 -6.37 17.07 -15.19
C VAL A 211 -5.93 17.24 -16.64
N TYR A 212 -6.69 16.67 -17.58
CA TYR A 212 -6.42 16.74 -19.01
C TYR A 212 -7.63 17.34 -19.75
N GLU A 213 -7.37 18.18 -20.75
CA GLU A 213 -8.43 18.78 -21.60
C GLU A 213 -9.18 17.72 -22.42
N SER A 214 -8.50 16.63 -22.81
CA SER A 214 -9.10 15.53 -23.56
C SER A 214 -8.35 14.23 -23.31
N PRO A 215 -8.96 13.06 -23.58
CA PRO A 215 -8.29 11.77 -23.47
C PRO A 215 -7.08 11.59 -24.39
N ALA A 216 -6.94 12.43 -25.42
CA ALA A 216 -5.83 12.39 -26.37
C ALA A 216 -4.69 13.37 -26.01
N ALA A 217 -4.87 14.20 -24.97
CA ALA A 217 -3.84 15.14 -24.54
C ALA A 217 -2.64 14.37 -23.97
N ALA A 218 -1.43 14.74 -24.42
CA ALA A 218 -0.19 14.11 -23.95
C ALA A 218 0.25 14.65 -22.58
N GLU A 219 -0.10 15.90 -22.27
CA GLU A 219 0.32 16.59 -21.05
C GLU A 219 -0.91 17.04 -20.23
N PRO A 220 -0.82 17.06 -18.89
CA PRO A 220 -1.84 17.64 -18.03
C PRO A 220 -2.01 19.14 -18.30
N SER A 221 -3.25 19.62 -18.24
CA SER A 221 -3.58 21.04 -18.29
C SER A 221 -3.44 21.74 -16.93
N ALA A 222 -3.53 21.00 -15.83
CA ALA A 222 -3.39 21.52 -14.47
C ALA A 222 -3.04 20.41 -13.48
N PHE A 223 -2.39 20.79 -12.36
CA PHE A 223 -2.19 19.94 -11.18
C PHE A 223 -2.91 20.53 -9.98
N LEU A 224 -3.74 19.71 -9.36
CA LEU A 224 -4.63 20.11 -8.28
C LEU A 224 -4.21 19.42 -6.99
N ASP A 225 -3.93 20.20 -5.95
CA ASP A 225 -3.57 19.72 -4.63
C ASP A 225 -4.82 19.79 -3.72
N PRO A 226 -5.61 18.71 -3.60
CA PRO A 226 -6.80 18.70 -2.76
C PRO A 226 -6.49 18.79 -1.26
N TRP A 227 -5.34 18.27 -0.83
CA TRP A 227 -4.91 18.34 0.57
C TRP A 227 -4.46 19.75 0.94
N GLY A 228 -3.67 20.37 0.06
CA GLY A 228 -3.20 21.74 0.19
C GLY A 228 -4.19 22.82 -0.24
N GLY A 229 -5.33 22.44 -0.84
CA GLY A 229 -6.43 23.33 -1.23
C GLY A 229 -6.12 24.32 -2.34
N ARG A 230 -5.24 23.98 -3.29
CA ARG A 230 -4.77 24.91 -4.33
C ARG A 230 -4.40 24.20 -5.63
N GLU A 231 -4.35 24.95 -6.72
CA GLU A 231 -3.59 24.55 -7.90
C GLU A 231 -2.09 24.70 -7.61
N VAL A 232 -1.28 23.80 -8.15
CA VAL A 232 0.17 23.78 -7.92
C VAL A 232 0.93 23.63 -9.22
N GLU A 233 2.11 24.24 -9.29
CA GLU A 233 3.11 23.89 -10.30
C GLU A 233 3.99 22.78 -9.73
N ALA A 234 3.83 21.57 -10.27
CA ALA A 234 4.65 20.42 -9.92
C ALA A 234 5.91 20.41 -10.80
N GLN A 235 7.07 20.70 -10.20
CA GLN A 235 8.35 20.71 -10.93
C GLN A 235 8.86 19.30 -11.19
N SER A 236 8.68 18.43 -10.20
CA SER A 236 9.10 17.03 -10.26
C SER A 236 7.96 16.13 -9.76
N PHE A 237 7.47 15.30 -10.68
CA PHE A 237 6.31 14.44 -10.44
C PHE A 237 6.32 13.19 -11.33
N ARG A 238 5.44 12.23 -11.00
CA ARG A 238 5.12 11.08 -11.83
C ARG A 238 3.60 10.86 -11.83
N VAL A 239 3.00 10.88 -13.01
CA VAL A 239 1.60 10.49 -13.19
C VAL A 239 1.50 8.99 -13.01
N LEU A 240 0.59 8.55 -12.13
CA LEU A 240 0.43 7.15 -11.78
C LEU A 240 -0.68 6.50 -12.60
N ARG A 241 -0.45 5.28 -13.04
CA ARG A 241 -1.49 4.36 -13.53
C ARG A 241 -2.40 3.95 -12.39
N ASP A 242 -3.63 3.58 -12.70
CA ASP A 242 -4.58 3.19 -11.67
C ASP A 242 -4.08 2.01 -10.82
N THR A 243 -3.31 1.08 -11.40
CA THR A 243 -2.62 -0.01 -10.68
C THR A 243 -1.52 0.48 -9.74
N GLU A 244 -0.79 1.53 -10.10
CA GLU A 244 0.27 2.14 -9.26
C GLU A 244 -0.33 2.97 -8.12
N VAL A 245 -1.54 3.52 -8.29
CA VAL A 245 -2.29 4.14 -7.18
C VAL A 245 -2.66 3.08 -6.14
N LEU A 246 -3.06 1.88 -6.56
CA LEU A 246 -3.27 0.75 -5.63
C LEU A 246 -1.98 0.35 -4.93
N ALA A 247 -0.85 0.38 -5.63
CA ALA A 247 0.47 0.15 -5.05
C ALA A 247 0.77 1.14 -3.90
N ALA A 248 0.54 2.43 -4.13
CA ALA A 248 0.72 3.46 -3.11
C ALA A 248 -0.18 3.26 -1.87
N ALA A 249 -1.43 2.81 -2.07
CA ALA A 249 -2.33 2.48 -0.98
C ALA A 249 -1.83 1.27 -0.16
N LEU A 250 -1.43 0.19 -0.83
CA LEU A 250 -0.86 -0.99 -0.17
C LEU A 250 0.43 -0.66 0.57
N GLY A 251 1.29 0.20 0.02
CA GLY A 251 2.50 0.66 0.70
C GLY A 251 2.21 1.47 1.97
N THR A 252 1.22 2.37 1.91
CA THR A 252 0.76 3.14 3.06
C THR A 252 0.24 2.22 4.17
N GLU A 253 -0.52 1.18 3.81
CA GLU A 253 -1.05 0.21 4.75
C GLU A 253 0.02 -0.72 5.32
N ALA A 254 0.98 -1.15 4.51
CA ALA A 254 2.11 -1.94 4.98
C ALA A 254 2.91 -1.15 6.03
N ALA A 255 3.19 0.14 5.76
CA ALA A 255 3.83 1.04 6.70
C ALA A 255 3.01 1.21 7.98
N ARG A 256 1.69 1.39 7.88
CA ARG A 256 0.79 1.52 9.02
C ARG A 256 0.75 0.28 9.90
N LEU A 257 0.53 -0.89 9.32
CA LEU A 257 0.49 -2.16 10.04
C LEU A 257 1.82 -2.41 10.75
N PHE A 258 2.93 -2.10 10.07
CA PHE A 258 4.25 -2.30 10.61
C PHE A 258 4.54 -1.35 11.77
N ALA A 259 4.29 -0.04 11.60
CA ALA A 259 4.51 0.97 12.63
C ALA A 259 3.78 0.65 13.95
N ARG A 260 2.58 0.06 13.87
CA ARG A 260 1.77 -0.26 15.06
C ARG A 260 2.22 -1.52 15.81
N SER A 261 2.71 -2.52 15.08
CA SER A 261 2.85 -3.89 15.63
C SER A 261 4.24 -4.51 15.47
N GLY A 262 5.11 -3.91 14.65
CA GLY A 262 6.37 -4.51 14.22
C GLY A 262 6.20 -5.81 13.43
N ASP A 263 4.99 -6.08 12.91
CA ASP A 263 4.63 -7.35 12.27
C ASP A 263 5.12 -7.40 10.81
N GLY A 264 6.41 -7.71 10.65
CA GLY A 264 7.01 -7.95 9.33
C GLY A 264 6.30 -9.07 8.55
N ALA A 265 5.76 -10.09 9.23
CA ALA A 265 5.10 -11.22 8.57
C ALA A 265 3.80 -10.81 7.85
N LYS A 266 3.09 -9.80 8.35
CA LYS A 266 1.91 -9.24 7.66
C LYS A 266 2.26 -8.12 6.69
N SER A 267 3.24 -7.28 7.02
CA SER A 267 3.57 -6.12 6.20
C SER A 267 4.42 -6.47 4.97
N LEU A 268 5.32 -7.47 5.06
CA LEU A 268 6.19 -7.86 3.94
C LEU A 268 5.42 -8.36 2.70
N PRO A 269 4.44 -9.29 2.81
CA PRO A 269 3.66 -9.71 1.65
C PRO A 269 2.87 -8.54 1.01
N MET A 270 2.40 -7.61 1.83
CA MET A 270 1.65 -6.45 1.37
C MET A 270 2.52 -5.47 0.59
N ILE A 271 3.71 -5.12 1.11
CA ILE A 271 4.64 -4.24 0.41
C ILE A 271 5.25 -4.91 -0.83
N GLN A 272 5.44 -6.24 -0.83
CA GLN A 272 5.83 -7.01 -2.02
C GLN A 272 4.76 -6.90 -3.12
N THR A 273 3.49 -7.09 -2.76
CA THR A 273 2.37 -6.91 -3.69
C THR A 273 2.32 -5.48 -4.24
N ALA A 274 2.65 -4.48 -3.42
CA ALA A 274 2.77 -3.10 -3.89
C ALA A 274 3.93 -2.92 -4.89
N LEU A 275 5.09 -3.53 -4.63
CA LEU A 275 6.25 -3.48 -5.53
C LEU A 275 6.03 -4.27 -6.83
N ASP A 276 5.17 -5.29 -6.84
CA ASP A 276 4.76 -5.97 -8.07
C ASP A 276 3.92 -5.04 -8.97
N LEU A 277 3.12 -4.15 -8.38
CA LEU A 277 2.33 -3.14 -9.09
C LEU A 277 3.16 -1.92 -9.52
N ASP A 278 4.13 -1.50 -8.70
CA ASP A 278 4.99 -0.34 -8.96
C ASP A 278 6.45 -0.58 -8.49
N PRO A 279 7.26 -1.31 -9.29
CA PRO A 279 8.62 -1.70 -8.89
C PRO A 279 9.62 -0.54 -8.91
N VAL A 280 9.25 0.61 -9.47
CA VAL A 280 10.11 1.80 -9.59
C VAL A 280 9.72 2.92 -8.63
N SER A 281 8.81 2.66 -7.67
CA SER A 281 8.46 3.61 -6.62
C SER A 281 9.57 3.75 -5.56
N PRO A 282 10.16 4.94 -5.38
CA PRO A 282 11.11 5.19 -4.29
C PRO A 282 10.44 5.16 -2.91
N SER A 283 9.14 5.43 -2.84
CA SER A 283 8.35 5.41 -1.58
C SER A 283 8.12 3.98 -1.13
N LEU A 284 7.69 3.09 -2.04
CA LEU A 284 7.48 1.68 -1.70
C LEU A 284 8.77 0.95 -1.35
N ARG A 285 9.87 1.24 -2.06
CA ARG A 285 11.20 0.72 -1.70
C ARG A 285 11.68 1.23 -0.35
N GLY A 286 11.40 2.50 -0.03
CA GLY A 286 11.62 3.07 1.30
C GLY A 286 10.90 2.26 2.38
N VAL A 287 9.60 2.03 2.20
CA VAL A 287 8.77 1.23 3.13
C VAL A 287 9.28 -0.20 3.25
N ASN A 288 9.59 -0.86 2.13
CA ASN A 288 10.12 -2.22 2.14
C ASN A 288 11.47 -2.30 2.86
N GLY A 289 12.36 -1.34 2.59
CA GLY A 289 13.66 -1.22 3.24
C GLY A 289 13.54 -1.08 4.76
N THR A 290 12.66 -0.18 5.23
CA THR A 290 12.37 -0.02 6.66
C THR A 290 11.82 -1.29 7.29
N ILE A 291 10.82 -1.94 6.67
CA ILE A 291 10.24 -3.19 7.20
C ILE A 291 11.30 -4.29 7.27
N LEU A 292 12.13 -4.44 6.22
CA LEU A 292 13.19 -5.44 6.17
C LEU A 292 14.26 -5.20 7.24
N LEU A 293 14.74 -3.96 7.39
CA LEU A 293 15.68 -3.58 8.44
C LEU A 293 15.14 -3.92 9.83
N GLU A 294 13.89 -3.55 10.08
CA GLU A 294 13.27 -3.74 11.39
C GLU A 294 12.75 -5.17 11.65
N SER A 295 12.76 -6.02 10.62
CA SER A 295 12.47 -7.46 10.72
C SER A 295 13.74 -8.32 10.71
N GLY A 296 14.93 -7.69 10.79
CA GLY A 296 16.23 -8.34 10.82
C GLY A 296 16.86 -8.69 9.47
N GLY A 297 16.18 -8.40 8.36
CA GLY A 297 16.71 -8.50 7.00
C GLY A 297 17.62 -7.33 6.63
N VAL A 298 18.66 -7.05 7.42
CA VAL A 298 19.45 -5.81 7.32
C VAL A 298 20.06 -5.60 5.93
N GLY A 299 20.76 -6.60 5.37
CA GLY A 299 21.39 -6.47 4.05
C GLY A 299 20.39 -6.22 2.93
N GLN A 300 19.22 -6.87 2.97
CA GLN A 300 18.14 -6.64 2.00
C GLN A 300 17.52 -5.25 2.18
N GLY A 301 17.30 -4.83 3.42
CA GLY A 301 16.71 -3.54 3.72
C GLY A 301 17.61 -2.37 3.31
N VAL A 302 18.92 -2.47 3.52
CA VAL A 302 19.89 -1.49 3.02
C VAL A 302 19.84 -1.40 1.49
N LYS A 303 19.85 -2.54 0.79
CA LYS A 303 19.76 -2.57 -0.69
C LYS A 303 18.51 -1.88 -1.20
N GLU A 304 17.37 -2.03 -0.53
CA GLU A 304 16.13 -1.35 -0.90
C GLU A 304 16.16 0.16 -0.64
N LEU A 305 16.75 0.61 0.48
CA LEU A 305 16.92 2.04 0.75
C LEU A 305 17.91 2.70 -0.23
N GLU A 306 18.98 2.00 -0.60
CA GLU A 306 19.91 2.45 -1.63
C GLU A 306 19.24 2.54 -3.01
N ALA A 307 18.46 1.53 -3.39
CA ALA A 307 17.68 1.55 -4.63
C ALA A 307 16.68 2.72 -4.64
N ALA A 308 16.00 3.00 -3.51
CA ALA A 308 15.13 4.15 -3.38
C ALA A 308 15.89 5.47 -3.59
N ALA A 309 17.07 5.62 -2.98
CA ALA A 309 17.92 6.81 -3.11
C ALA A 309 18.51 6.98 -4.53
N GLN A 310 18.76 5.87 -5.24
CA GLN A 310 19.21 5.88 -6.64
C GLN A 310 18.09 6.28 -7.60
N LEU A 311 16.86 5.80 -7.38
CA LEU A 311 15.69 6.18 -8.18
C LEU A 311 15.33 7.65 -7.99
N ARG A 312 15.45 8.15 -6.75
CA ARG A 312 15.17 9.55 -6.41
C ARG A 312 16.08 10.03 -5.29
N ARG A 313 17.03 10.89 -5.67
CA ARG A 313 17.92 11.59 -4.73
C ARG A 313 17.25 12.86 -4.21
N ASP A 314 16.38 12.70 -3.22
CA ASP A 314 15.73 13.78 -2.49
C ASP A 314 16.08 13.76 -0.99
N GLY A 315 15.69 14.81 -0.27
CA GLY A 315 16.02 15.00 1.14
C GLY A 315 15.57 13.83 2.01
N PRO A 316 14.30 13.39 1.93
CA PRO A 316 13.84 12.25 2.71
C PRO A 316 14.65 10.96 2.48
N ARG A 317 15.02 10.62 1.23
CA ARG A 317 15.84 9.42 0.98
C ARG A 317 17.27 9.60 1.46
N GLN A 318 17.82 10.81 1.34
CA GLN A 318 19.12 11.13 1.93
C GLN A 318 19.10 11.01 3.46
N LEU A 319 18.03 11.46 4.13
CA LEU A 319 17.88 11.31 5.57
C LEU A 319 17.70 9.85 6.01
N ASN A 320 17.08 9.01 5.18
CA ASN A 320 17.03 7.56 5.44
C ASN A 320 18.44 6.95 5.36
N MET A 321 19.28 7.36 4.40
CA MET A 321 20.68 6.92 4.33
C MET A 321 21.51 7.47 5.50
N VAL A 322 21.27 8.70 5.94
CA VAL A 322 21.91 9.27 7.14
C VAL A 322 21.62 8.39 8.36
N GLN A 323 20.38 7.94 8.55
CA GLN A 323 20.04 7.05 9.66
C GLN A 323 20.83 5.74 9.63
N LEU A 324 21.12 5.19 8.44
CA LEU A 324 22.02 4.04 8.31
C LEU A 324 23.45 4.38 8.70
N HIS A 325 23.98 5.54 8.30
CA HIS A 325 25.31 6.00 8.71
C HIS A 325 25.42 6.17 10.23
N LEU A 326 24.38 6.70 10.88
CA LEU A 326 24.35 6.83 12.34
C LEU A 326 24.32 5.48 13.03
N ALA A 327 23.50 4.55 12.54
CA ALA A 327 23.48 3.18 13.03
C ALA A 327 24.87 2.53 12.90
N GLN A 328 25.53 2.69 11.75
CA GLN A 328 26.89 2.20 11.49
C GLN A 328 27.92 2.84 12.40
N ALA A 329 27.87 4.15 12.60
CA ALA A 329 28.76 4.89 13.49
C ALA A 329 28.70 4.32 14.92
N SER A 330 27.49 4.14 15.45
CA SER A 330 27.32 3.55 16.79
C SER A 330 27.88 2.13 16.90
N MET A 331 27.75 1.30 15.86
CA MET A 331 28.33 -0.05 15.88
C MET A 331 29.86 -0.03 15.82
N LEU A 332 30.45 0.85 15.01
CA LEU A 332 31.90 1.02 14.94
C LEU A 332 32.46 1.46 16.30
N GLU A 333 31.77 2.37 16.99
CA GLU A 333 32.15 2.80 18.33
C GLU A 333 32.15 1.63 19.33
N MET A 334 31.09 0.81 19.32
CA MET A 334 30.99 -0.39 20.16
C MET A 334 32.07 -1.43 19.88
N ASN A 335 32.47 -1.58 18.62
CA ASN A 335 33.55 -2.47 18.21
C ASN A 335 34.95 -1.90 18.53
N GLY A 336 35.03 -0.79 19.29
CA GLY A 336 36.30 -0.17 19.67
C GLY A 336 36.98 0.55 18.50
N GLN A 337 36.23 1.00 17.51
CA GLN A 337 36.71 1.71 16.32
C GLN A 337 36.21 3.18 16.31
N PRO A 338 36.59 4.01 17.30
CA PRO A 338 36.06 5.37 17.46
C PRO A 338 36.41 6.28 16.28
N ASP A 339 37.58 6.13 15.66
CA ASP A 339 37.97 6.93 14.49
C ASP A 339 37.05 6.64 13.28
N ALA A 340 36.67 5.38 13.09
CA ALA A 340 35.75 4.98 12.02
C ALA A 340 34.32 5.44 12.32
N ALA A 341 33.89 5.36 13.59
CA ALA A 341 32.62 5.91 14.03
C ALA A 341 32.53 7.42 13.78
N GLN A 342 33.58 8.17 14.13
CA GLN A 342 33.65 9.61 13.89
C GLN A 342 33.54 9.94 12.40
N ALA A 343 34.19 9.17 11.53
CA ALA A 343 34.10 9.37 10.08
C ALA A 343 32.66 9.21 9.56
N GLU A 344 31.90 8.25 10.09
CA GLU A 344 30.49 8.07 9.75
C GLU A 344 29.60 9.18 10.32
N PHE A 345 29.85 9.68 11.54
CA PHE A 345 29.17 10.86 12.09
C PHE A 345 29.43 12.14 11.26
N ASP A 346 30.67 12.34 10.82
CA ASP A 346 31.04 13.49 9.97
C ASP A 346 30.38 13.39 8.59
N ARG A 347 30.27 12.17 8.05
CA ARG A 347 29.54 11.91 6.80
C ARG A 347 28.05 12.20 6.97
N ALA A 348 27.43 11.71 8.03
CA ALA A 348 26.03 11.97 8.35
C ALA A 348 25.76 13.47 8.49
N SER A 349 26.57 14.19 9.29
CA SER A 349 26.44 15.63 9.50
C SER A 349 26.47 16.42 8.20
N ARG A 350 27.40 16.07 7.30
CA ARG A 350 27.54 16.74 6.00
C ARG A 350 26.31 16.56 5.13
N VAL A 351 25.81 15.32 5.04
CA VAL A 351 24.61 15.02 4.23
C VAL A 351 23.39 15.73 4.81
N VAL A 352 23.21 15.75 6.13
CA VAL A 352 22.11 16.50 6.75
C VAL A 352 22.24 17.99 6.49
N GLY A 353 23.45 18.56 6.56
CA GLY A 353 23.72 19.94 6.20
C GLY A 353 23.31 20.27 4.76
N GLU A 354 23.69 19.45 3.79
CA GLU A 354 23.26 19.59 2.38
C GLU A 354 21.73 19.54 2.22
N VAL A 355 21.06 18.68 2.99
CA VAL A 355 19.59 18.59 3.01
C VAL A 355 18.96 19.87 3.58
N ILE A 356 19.49 20.41 4.68
CA ILE A 356 19.00 21.65 5.31
C ILE A 356 19.25 22.86 4.39
N GLU A 357 20.39 22.92 3.69
CA GLU A 357 20.66 23.99 2.72
C GLU A 357 19.60 24.04 1.61
N ARG A 358 19.16 22.88 1.14
CA ARG A 358 18.10 22.78 0.11
C ARG A 358 16.70 22.95 0.67
N TRP A 359 16.44 22.41 1.86
CA TRP A 359 15.13 22.43 2.52
C TRP A 359 15.25 22.96 3.96
N PRO A 360 15.43 24.29 4.13
CA PRO A 360 15.68 24.89 5.44
C PRO A 360 14.46 24.86 6.38
N ARG A 361 13.30 24.41 5.91
CA ARG A 361 12.09 24.21 6.72
C ARG A 361 11.78 22.74 6.97
N TYR A 362 12.72 21.84 6.71
CA TYR A 362 12.55 20.42 6.94
C TYR A 362 12.85 20.06 8.40
N ALA A 363 11.82 20.08 9.25
CA ALA A 363 11.94 19.84 10.69
C ALA A 363 12.72 18.56 11.02
N ARG A 364 12.43 17.43 10.35
CA ARG A 364 13.15 16.16 10.55
C ARG A 364 14.65 16.26 10.30
N ALA A 365 15.10 17.08 9.36
CA ALA A 365 16.53 17.27 9.10
C ALA A 365 17.22 17.95 10.30
N HIS A 366 16.59 18.98 10.87
CA HIS A 366 17.06 19.63 12.10
C HIS A 366 17.06 18.68 13.30
N VAL A 367 16.01 17.84 13.44
CA VAL A 367 15.98 16.80 14.49
C VAL A 367 17.14 15.81 14.36
N LEU A 368 17.44 15.34 13.14
CA LEU A 368 18.57 14.44 12.91
C LEU A 368 19.91 15.14 13.16
N LEU A 369 20.07 16.40 12.77
CA LEU A 369 21.29 17.14 13.04
C LEU A 369 21.50 17.35 14.54
N ALA A 370 20.44 17.68 15.28
CA ALA A 370 20.47 17.78 16.73
C ALA A 370 20.91 16.47 17.38
N SER A 371 20.38 15.34 16.92
CA SER A 371 20.76 14.03 17.41
C SER A 371 22.25 13.73 17.16
N ILE A 372 22.79 14.12 16.01
CA ILE A 372 24.22 13.98 15.72
C ILE A 372 25.05 14.82 16.69
N TYR A 373 24.63 16.07 16.95
CA TYR A 373 25.31 16.92 17.92
C TYR A 373 25.24 16.38 19.35
N LEU A 374 24.11 15.80 19.77
CA LEU A 374 24.00 15.10 21.05
C LEU A 374 24.97 13.91 21.14
N GLY A 375 25.14 13.17 20.04
CA GLY A 375 26.11 12.10 19.96
C GLY A 375 27.55 12.55 20.17
N ASN A 376 27.88 13.70 19.61
CA ASN A 376 29.19 14.33 19.74
C ASN A 376 29.36 15.14 21.04
N ASP A 377 28.41 15.05 21.98
CA ASP A 377 28.37 15.81 23.24
C ASP A 377 28.35 17.34 23.04
N ASP A 378 27.95 17.81 21.86
CA ASP A 378 27.80 19.23 21.54
C ASP A 378 26.40 19.73 21.87
N LEU A 379 26.15 19.88 23.17
CA LEU A 379 24.83 20.20 23.71
C LEU A 379 24.31 21.57 23.23
N GLU A 380 25.19 22.56 23.04
CA GLU A 380 24.76 23.89 22.59
C GLU A 380 24.26 23.86 21.14
N ARG A 381 24.98 23.21 20.23
CA ARG A 381 24.49 23.05 18.84
C ARG A 381 23.26 22.16 18.77
N ALA A 382 23.21 21.09 19.57
CA ALA A 382 22.02 20.25 19.66
C ALA A 382 20.77 21.04 20.07
N ARG A 383 20.87 21.89 21.10
CA ARG A 383 19.75 22.73 21.55
C ARG A 383 19.23 23.64 20.45
N LEU A 384 20.12 24.32 19.74
CA LEU A 384 19.74 25.25 18.66
C LEU A 384 18.97 24.55 17.53
N GLU A 385 19.41 23.36 17.14
CA GLU A 385 18.74 22.57 16.09
C GLU A 385 17.38 22.02 16.58
N LEU A 386 17.25 21.66 17.86
CA LEU A 386 15.97 21.26 18.43
C LEU A 386 14.97 22.42 18.51
N GLU A 387 15.43 23.62 18.88
CA GLU A 387 14.61 24.84 18.86
C GLU A 387 14.13 25.15 17.44
N ALA A 388 14.99 24.99 16.43
CA ALA A 388 14.62 25.15 15.03
C ALA A 388 13.58 24.11 14.58
N ALA A 389 13.80 22.84 14.92
CA ALA A 389 12.86 21.75 14.62
C ALA A 389 11.49 21.97 15.29
N GLU A 390 11.47 22.40 16.54
CA GLU A 390 10.24 22.71 17.28
C GLU A 390 9.46 23.86 16.66
N ALA A 391 10.14 24.92 16.21
CA ALA A 391 9.50 26.03 15.52
C ALA A 391 8.89 25.61 14.16
N LEU A 392 9.48 24.62 13.50
CA LEU A 392 9.07 24.14 12.18
C LEU A 392 7.97 23.05 12.23
N GLY A 393 8.02 22.16 13.21
CA GLY A 393 7.18 20.97 13.28
C GLY A 393 7.01 20.42 14.71
N PRO A 394 6.23 21.07 15.57
CA PRO A 394 6.06 20.66 16.98
C PRO A 394 5.24 19.39 17.16
N ASP A 395 4.62 18.86 16.10
CA ASP A 395 3.77 17.67 16.13
C ASP A 395 4.51 16.39 15.71
N ALA A 396 5.84 16.46 15.52
CA ALA A 396 6.68 15.30 15.25
C ALA A 396 7.03 14.56 16.57
N PRO A 397 6.66 13.27 16.74
CA PRO A 397 7.01 12.52 17.96
C PRO A 397 8.52 12.41 18.19
N LEU A 398 9.29 12.25 17.10
CA LEU A 398 10.75 12.14 17.13
C LEU A 398 11.40 13.37 17.75
N LEU A 399 10.93 14.58 17.43
CA LEU A 399 11.43 15.82 18.03
C LEU A 399 11.44 15.74 19.57
N TRP A 400 10.31 15.33 20.15
CA TRP A 400 10.16 15.25 21.59
C TRP A 400 10.95 14.10 22.22
N SER A 401 11.16 13.01 21.48
CA SER A 401 12.08 11.96 21.94
C SER A 401 13.53 12.45 21.96
N ILE A 402 13.95 13.34 21.05
CA ILE A 402 15.31 13.92 21.05
C ILE A 402 15.46 14.98 22.13
N TRP A 403 14.46 15.83 22.29
CA TRP A 403 14.40 16.78 23.41
C TRP A 403 14.49 16.07 24.77
N ALA A 404 13.88 14.90 24.92
CA ALA A 404 14.03 14.10 26.14
C ALA A 404 15.48 13.64 26.36
N GLN A 405 16.19 13.28 25.30
CA GLN A 405 17.60 12.87 25.36
C GLN A 405 18.53 14.03 25.69
N TYR A 406 18.27 15.20 25.11
CA TYR A 406 18.97 16.42 25.44
C TYR A 406 18.84 16.69 26.95
N HIS A 407 17.62 16.66 27.49
CA HIS A 407 17.39 16.90 28.91
C HIS A 407 18.04 15.86 29.83
N LEU A 408 18.06 14.58 29.44
CA LEU A 408 18.86 13.58 30.17
C LEU A 408 20.36 13.89 30.15
N SER A 409 20.88 14.47 29.07
CA SER A 409 22.31 14.80 28.93
C SER A 409 22.72 16.02 29.75
N VAL A 410 21.77 16.88 30.13
CA VAL A 410 21.97 18.02 31.04
C VAL A 410 21.43 17.77 32.45
N ASP A 411 21.19 16.49 32.81
CA ASP A 411 20.66 16.05 34.11
C ASP A 411 19.28 16.64 34.50
N ASP A 412 18.47 17.06 33.52
CA ASP A 412 17.08 17.49 33.73
C ASP A 412 16.09 16.33 33.51
N ALA A 413 16.04 15.45 34.50
CA ALA A 413 15.14 14.30 34.54
C ALA A 413 13.65 14.68 34.37
N ILE A 414 13.21 15.80 34.93
CA ILE A 414 11.80 16.22 34.93
C ILE A 414 11.39 16.62 33.51
N ALA A 415 12.20 17.45 32.85
CA ALA A 415 11.94 17.86 31.47
C ALA A 415 12.07 16.68 30.50
N ALA A 416 12.99 15.74 30.75
CA ALA A 416 13.11 14.51 29.96
C ALA A 416 11.82 13.68 30.00
N ALA A 417 11.27 13.43 31.19
CA ALA A 417 10.03 12.68 31.35
C ALA A 417 8.83 13.40 30.71
N ALA A 418 8.74 14.73 30.83
CA ALA A 418 7.68 15.53 30.22
C ALA A 418 7.70 15.45 28.69
N ASN A 419 8.88 15.61 28.08
CA ASN A 419 9.06 15.52 26.63
C ASN A 419 8.74 14.13 26.11
N MET A 420 9.14 13.09 26.84
CA MET A 420 8.84 11.73 26.45
C MET A 420 7.34 11.40 26.53
N LYS A 421 6.64 11.91 27.57
CA LYS A 421 5.17 11.84 27.64
C LYS A 421 4.51 12.56 26.46
N ARG A 422 5.05 13.72 26.04
CA ARG A 422 4.59 14.43 24.85
C ARG A 422 4.79 13.61 23.58
N ALA A 423 5.96 13.00 23.41
CA ALA A 423 6.26 12.13 22.28
C ALA A 423 5.23 10.98 22.17
N VAL A 424 5.00 10.23 23.25
CA VAL A 424 4.02 9.13 23.27
C VAL A 424 2.59 9.63 23.05
N SER A 425 2.25 10.84 23.49
CA SER A 425 0.91 11.41 23.23
C SER A 425 0.67 11.73 21.75
N LEU A 426 1.72 12.04 20.99
CA LEU A 426 1.65 12.35 19.56
C LEU A 426 1.60 11.08 18.69
N ASP A 427 2.12 9.97 19.20
CA ASP A 427 2.09 8.66 18.54
C ASP A 427 1.90 7.53 19.57
N PRO A 428 0.67 7.36 20.08
CA PRO A 428 0.39 6.40 21.15
C PRO A 428 0.43 4.95 20.67
N ASP A 429 0.43 4.73 19.35
CA ASP A 429 0.41 3.41 18.73
C ASP A 429 1.82 2.93 18.31
N ASN A 430 2.86 3.70 18.64
CA ASN A 430 4.25 3.35 18.36
C ASN A 430 4.88 2.64 19.56
N TRP A 431 5.07 1.33 19.42
CA TRP A 431 5.59 0.50 20.50
C TRP A 431 7.07 0.80 20.78
N GLN A 432 7.87 1.17 19.76
CA GLN A 432 9.26 1.57 19.93
C GLN A 432 9.35 2.85 20.77
N LEU A 433 8.48 3.83 20.51
CA LEU A 433 8.44 5.08 21.27
C LEU A 433 8.01 4.85 22.73
N ARG A 434 7.07 3.94 22.98
CA ARG A 434 6.72 3.51 24.34
C ARG A 434 7.85 2.80 25.06
N LEU A 435 8.62 1.98 24.35
CA LEU A 435 9.80 1.32 24.90
C LEU A 435 10.88 2.34 25.29
N GLN A 436 11.11 3.36 24.45
CA GLN A 436 11.96 4.48 24.80
C GLN A 436 11.45 5.23 26.03
N ALA A 437 10.13 5.43 26.12
CA ALA A 437 9.51 6.09 27.26
C ALA A 437 9.73 5.34 28.55
N ALA A 438 9.54 4.02 28.54
CA ALA A 438 9.79 3.18 29.70
C ALA A 438 11.21 3.38 30.24
N ARG A 439 12.21 3.43 29.36
CA ARG A 439 13.60 3.61 29.80
C ARG A 439 13.89 5.01 30.32
N VAL A 440 13.37 6.06 29.68
CA VAL A 440 13.53 7.42 30.18
C VAL A 440 12.89 7.53 31.58
N LEU A 441 11.71 6.94 31.78
CA LEU A 441 11.01 6.93 33.06
C LEU A 441 11.76 6.13 34.13
N GLN A 442 12.33 4.97 33.78
CA GLN A 442 13.19 4.21 34.69
C GLN A 442 14.44 5.02 35.09
N GLY A 443 15.06 5.72 34.14
CA GLY A 443 16.24 6.55 34.40
C GLY A 443 15.97 7.77 35.31
N VAL A 444 14.70 8.10 35.56
CA VAL A 444 14.27 9.19 36.46
C VAL A 444 13.55 8.65 37.70
N ASP A 445 13.72 7.37 38.01
CA ASP A 445 13.11 6.65 39.15
C ASP A 445 11.57 6.57 39.13
N ASP A 446 10.92 6.75 37.96
CA ASP A 446 9.49 6.51 37.74
C ASP A 446 9.23 5.07 37.26
N ASP A 447 9.53 4.10 38.13
CA ASP A 447 9.41 2.66 37.84
C ASP A 447 7.99 2.22 37.49
N GLU A 448 6.98 2.85 38.09
CA GLU A 448 5.58 2.52 37.83
C GLU A 448 5.16 2.99 36.43
N GLY A 449 5.53 4.20 36.04
CA GLY A 449 5.36 4.67 34.67
C GLY A 449 6.11 3.79 33.66
N ALA A 450 7.34 3.39 33.99
CA ALA A 450 8.12 2.49 33.15
C ALA A 450 7.41 1.15 32.90
N LYS A 451 6.91 0.51 33.95
CA LYS A 451 6.14 -0.76 33.86
C LYS A 451 4.85 -0.62 33.06
N GLU A 452 4.13 0.50 33.21
CA GLU A 452 2.92 0.76 32.44
C GLU A 452 3.22 0.76 30.93
N HIS A 453 4.24 1.50 30.51
CA HIS A 453 4.64 1.56 29.11
C HIS A 453 5.12 0.20 28.59
N LEU A 454 5.88 -0.56 29.37
CA LEU A 454 6.33 -1.90 29.00
C LEU A 454 5.19 -2.90 28.84
N SER A 455 4.20 -2.87 29.74
CA SER A 455 3.01 -3.69 29.63
C SER A 455 2.24 -3.38 28.35
N ALA A 456 2.10 -2.10 28.00
CA ALA A 456 1.50 -1.69 26.74
C ALA A 456 2.28 -2.20 25.53
N VAL A 457 3.62 -2.10 25.53
CA VAL A 457 4.48 -2.65 24.48
C VAL A 457 4.22 -4.14 24.26
N MET A 458 4.17 -4.94 25.34
CA MET A 458 3.92 -6.39 25.25
C MET A 458 2.54 -6.74 24.67
N GLN A 459 1.55 -5.87 24.85
CA GLN A 459 0.22 -6.04 24.28
C GLN A 459 0.15 -5.66 22.80
N MET A 460 0.96 -4.69 22.37
CA MET A 460 0.98 -4.18 21.00
C MET A 460 1.77 -5.09 20.05
N VAL A 461 2.92 -5.60 20.51
CA VAL A 461 3.80 -6.42 19.67
C VAL A 461 3.27 -7.84 19.48
N THR A 462 3.58 -8.43 18.34
CA THR A 462 3.14 -9.79 17.98
C THR A 462 3.72 -10.84 18.93
N PRO A 463 3.06 -12.01 19.10
CA PRO A 463 3.59 -13.09 19.92
C PRO A 463 5.04 -13.50 19.58
N GLN A 464 5.40 -13.47 18.30
CA GLN A 464 6.76 -13.76 17.83
C GLN A 464 7.74 -12.70 18.34
N LYS A 465 7.38 -11.41 18.18
CA LYS A 465 8.21 -10.28 18.60
C LYS A 465 8.29 -10.12 20.12
N ARG A 466 7.26 -10.52 20.88
CA ARG A 466 7.23 -10.43 22.35
C ARG A 466 8.45 -11.06 23.00
N ALA A 467 8.87 -12.24 22.54
CA ALA A 467 10.03 -12.93 23.12
C ALA A 467 11.34 -12.18 22.87
N GLU A 468 11.49 -11.52 21.72
CA GLU A 468 12.64 -10.68 21.42
C GLU A 468 12.63 -9.39 22.23
N VAL A 469 11.48 -8.70 22.28
CA VAL A 469 11.31 -7.45 23.05
C VAL A 469 11.48 -7.72 24.54
N GLN A 470 10.97 -8.83 25.07
CA GLN A 470 11.15 -9.23 26.45
C GLN A 470 12.63 -9.41 26.79
N ARG A 471 13.38 -10.18 25.98
CA ARG A 471 14.83 -10.34 26.17
C ARG A 471 15.56 -9.01 26.11
N PHE A 472 15.21 -8.15 25.15
CA PHE A 472 15.78 -6.81 25.05
C PHE A 472 15.53 -5.98 26.31
N VAL A 473 14.28 -5.96 26.81
CA VAL A 473 13.90 -5.25 28.03
C VAL A 473 14.64 -5.79 29.25
N GLU A 474 14.69 -7.11 29.43
CA GLU A 474 15.38 -7.76 30.56
C GLU A 474 16.88 -7.43 30.58
N ARG A 475 17.52 -7.36 29.40
CA ARG A 475 18.94 -6.99 29.28
C ARG A 475 19.16 -5.50 29.59
N MET A 476 18.31 -4.63 29.06
CA MET A 476 18.51 -3.18 29.18
C MET A 476 18.07 -2.61 30.53
N MET A 477 17.05 -3.19 31.15
CA MET A 477 16.34 -2.62 32.30
C MET A 477 16.26 -3.57 33.50
N GLY A 478 16.82 -4.78 33.36
CA GLY A 478 16.84 -5.82 34.37
C GLY A 478 15.63 -6.76 34.31
N PRO A 479 15.75 -7.97 34.89
CA PRO A 479 14.72 -9.01 34.82
C PRO A 479 13.42 -8.66 35.56
N GLU A 480 13.47 -7.70 36.48
CA GLU A 480 12.31 -7.27 37.27
C GLU A 480 11.44 -6.22 36.54
N ALA A 481 11.94 -5.65 35.43
CA ALA A 481 11.27 -4.56 34.70
C ALA A 481 9.87 -4.95 34.18
N LEU A 482 9.64 -6.23 33.89
CA LEU A 482 8.35 -6.76 33.43
C LEU A 482 7.52 -7.44 34.53
N GLY A 483 8.00 -7.41 35.78
CA GLY A 483 7.33 -8.02 36.94
C GLY A 483 7.31 -9.55 36.88
N ASN A 484 8.36 -10.21 37.38
CA ASN A 484 8.45 -11.65 37.69
C ASN A 484 8.01 -12.66 36.60
N ALA A 485 7.75 -12.24 35.36
CA ALA A 485 7.46 -13.14 34.26
C ALA A 485 8.79 -13.71 33.72
N PRO A 486 9.07 -15.02 33.84
CA PRO A 486 10.32 -15.58 33.33
C PRO A 486 10.35 -15.51 31.80
N SER A 487 11.52 -15.16 31.24
CA SER A 487 11.80 -15.29 29.80
C SER A 487 11.57 -16.72 29.33
N PRO A 488 10.96 -16.96 28.16
CA PRO A 488 10.99 -18.27 27.53
C PRO A 488 12.44 -18.71 27.30
N ALA A 489 12.70 -20.03 27.42
CA ALA A 489 14.04 -20.58 27.28
C ALA A 489 14.70 -20.18 25.95
N PRO A 490 16.05 -20.04 25.89
CA PRO A 490 16.74 -19.65 24.67
C PRO A 490 16.50 -20.70 23.57
N GLU A 491 15.63 -20.36 22.63
CA GLU A 491 15.67 -20.93 21.28
C GLU A 491 16.72 -20.14 20.49
N ASP A 492 17.42 -20.78 19.53
CA ASP A 492 18.37 -20.15 18.59
C ASP A 492 17.63 -19.20 17.63
N VAL A 493 17.00 -18.16 18.20
CA VAL A 493 16.35 -17.07 17.48
C VAL A 493 17.40 -15.99 17.28
N PRO A 494 17.77 -15.65 16.04
CA PRO A 494 18.73 -14.60 15.74
C PRO A 494 18.42 -13.34 16.55
N SER A 495 19.46 -12.72 17.13
CA SER A 495 19.33 -11.42 17.79
C SER A 495 18.82 -10.42 16.76
N ASP A 496 17.59 -9.94 16.92
CA ASP A 496 16.98 -9.01 15.99
C ASP A 496 17.76 -7.68 16.01
N PRO A 497 18.47 -7.34 14.93
CA PRO A 497 19.19 -6.10 14.82
C PRO A 497 18.27 -4.90 14.96
N ALA A 498 16.95 -4.98 14.74
CA ALA A 498 16.03 -3.85 14.88
C ALA A 498 15.85 -3.38 16.32
N LEU A 499 15.80 -4.33 17.27
CA LEU A 499 15.79 -4.03 18.70
C LEU A 499 17.12 -3.45 19.15
N ILE A 500 18.21 -3.89 18.51
CA ILE A 500 19.55 -3.37 18.76
C ILE A 500 19.67 -1.98 18.12
N LEU A 501 19.27 -1.79 16.87
CA LEU A 501 19.24 -0.56 16.04
C LEU A 501 18.21 0.47 16.51
N GLY A 502 17.56 0.24 17.65
CA GLY A 502 16.50 1.10 18.19
C GLY A 502 16.82 2.57 18.00
N ASP A 503 15.84 3.32 17.50
CA ASP A 503 15.90 4.74 17.12
C ASP A 503 17.33 5.31 17.00
N PRO A 504 17.84 5.45 15.75
CA PRO A 504 19.24 5.82 15.47
C PRO A 504 19.64 7.19 16.04
N THR A 505 18.71 7.89 16.66
CA THR A 505 18.96 9.15 17.32
C THR A 505 19.50 9.06 18.75
N LYS A 506 19.54 7.85 19.34
CA LYS A 506 20.13 7.64 20.66
C LYS A 506 21.51 6.99 20.55
N LEU A 507 22.58 7.79 20.68
CA LEU A 507 23.92 7.26 20.98
C LEU A 507 24.00 6.50 22.32
N ARG A 508 22.91 6.42 23.09
CA ARG A 508 22.91 5.79 24.43
C ARG A 508 21.82 4.74 24.65
N LEU A 509 21.05 4.31 23.63
CA LEU A 509 20.12 3.17 23.77
C LEU A 509 20.67 1.85 23.25
N ARG A 510 21.85 1.41 23.66
CA ARG A 510 22.33 0.09 23.23
C ARG A 510 22.96 -0.75 24.33
N ASP A 511 22.82 -2.06 24.12
CA ASP A 511 23.32 -3.15 24.95
C ASP A 511 24.85 -3.07 25.06
N PRO A 512 25.43 -2.95 26.26
CA PRO A 512 26.88 -2.86 26.44
C PRO A 512 27.64 -4.15 26.09
N GLY A 513 26.95 -5.26 25.77
CA GLY A 513 27.56 -6.60 25.65
C GLY A 513 27.57 -7.25 24.25
N GLU A 514 26.90 -6.71 23.23
CA GLU A 514 26.81 -7.34 21.90
C GLU A 514 27.56 -6.54 20.82
N SER A 515 28.65 -7.12 20.28
CA SER A 515 29.28 -6.69 19.04
C SER A 515 28.50 -7.24 17.84
N LEU A 516 27.94 -6.37 17.01
CA LEU A 516 27.31 -6.77 15.73
C LEU A 516 28.27 -6.44 14.60
N GLU A 517 28.77 -7.46 13.90
CA GLU A 517 29.46 -7.30 12.63
C GLU A 517 28.39 -7.20 11.53
N LEU A 518 28.13 -5.99 11.01
CA LEU A 518 27.40 -5.84 9.75
C LEU A 518 28.41 -6.03 8.61
N ASP A 519 28.41 -7.22 8.02
CA ASP A 519 29.10 -7.39 6.75
C ASP A 519 28.23 -6.77 5.64
N LEU A 520 28.49 -5.50 5.33
CA LEU A 520 27.80 -4.74 4.29
C LEU A 520 28.16 -5.21 2.86
N ASN A 521 28.92 -6.30 2.73
CA ASN A 521 29.42 -6.82 1.46
C ASN A 521 28.70 -8.08 0.94
N GLU A 522 27.67 -8.59 1.61
CA GLU A 522 26.87 -9.75 1.13
C GLU A 522 25.46 -9.40 0.61
#